data_AF-A0A820R7J0-F1
#
_entry.id   AF-A0A820R7J0-F1
#
_cell.length_a   1.000
_cell.length_b   1.000
_cell.length_c   1.000
_cell.angle_alpha   90.00
_cell.angle_beta   90.00
_cell.angle_gamma   90.00
#
_symmetry.space_group_name_H-M   'P 1'
#
loop_
_entity.id
_entity.type
_entity.pdbx_description
1 polymer ?
#
loop_
_entity_poly.entity_id
_entity_poly.type
_entity_poly.pdbx_seq_one_letter_code
_entity_poly.pdbx_strand_id
1 'polypeptide(L)'
;ANWETQNKVFWHVTQNVDSLLTKAGCELLSELHGCSARVVCVDCGYKGITREQLQEIISKDNPVWTAQSNTINPDADVYLTEEQLSDFKPPRCPQCSGRIRPDVTFFWCQC
;
A
#
# COMPACT_ATOMS: atom_id res chain seq x y z
N ALA A 1 13.76 -17.14 -1.43
CA ALA A 1 14.98 -16.90 -2.24
C ALA A 1 15.97 -18.06 -2.19
N ASN A 2 17.03 -18.11 -1.36
CA ASN A 2 18.05 -19.18 -1.52
C ASN A 2 17.52 -20.62 -1.36
N TRP A 3 16.58 -20.86 -0.44
CA TRP A 3 15.95 -22.19 -0.33
C TRP A 3 14.93 -22.47 -1.44
N GLU A 4 14.34 -21.45 -2.02
CA GLU A 4 13.43 -21.54 -3.17
C GLU A 4 14.22 -21.89 -4.44
N THR A 5 15.34 -21.23 -4.70
CA THR A 5 16.24 -21.57 -5.83
C THR A 5 16.88 -22.95 -5.71
N GLN A 6 16.99 -23.47 -4.48
CA GLN A 6 17.41 -24.84 -4.20
C GLN A 6 16.25 -25.87 -4.22
N ASN A 7 15.03 -25.47 -4.58
CA ASN A 7 13.81 -26.30 -4.56
C ASN A 7 13.51 -26.94 -3.19
N LYS A 8 13.95 -26.31 -2.09
CA LYS A 8 13.65 -26.74 -0.71
C LYS A 8 12.36 -26.11 -0.17
N VAL A 9 11.93 -25.02 -0.78
CA VAL A 9 10.65 -24.35 -0.50
C VAL A 9 9.85 -24.32 -1.78
N PHE A 10 8.64 -24.87 -1.73
CA PHE A 10 7.72 -24.89 -2.87
C PHE A 10 6.96 -23.56 -3.02
N TRP A 11 6.55 -22.96 -1.89
CA TRP A 11 5.75 -21.75 -1.90
C TRP A 11 5.90 -20.95 -0.60
N HIS A 12 5.93 -19.64 -0.72
CA HIS A 12 5.90 -18.69 0.39
C HIS A 12 4.47 -18.16 0.56
N VAL A 13 3.98 -18.11 1.79
CA VAL A 13 2.72 -17.44 2.13
C VAL A 13 3.01 -16.45 3.25
N THR A 14 2.63 -15.19 3.06
CA THR A 14 2.87 -14.13 4.04
C THR A 14 1.58 -13.36 4.33
N GLN A 15 1.43 -12.97 5.59
CA GLN A 15 0.42 -12.03 6.06
C GLN A 15 0.95 -10.60 6.11
N ASN A 16 2.27 -10.40 5.96
CA ASN A 16 2.89 -9.09 5.96
C ASN A 16 2.60 -8.35 4.66
N VAL A 17 2.49 -7.03 4.75
CA VAL A 17 2.21 -6.14 3.61
C VAL A 17 3.43 -5.31 3.18
N ASP A 18 4.60 -5.59 3.75
CA ASP A 18 5.85 -4.83 3.65
C ASP A 18 6.66 -5.07 2.36
N SER A 19 6.25 -6.05 1.55
CA SER A 19 6.93 -6.52 0.33
C SER A 19 8.36 -7.06 0.54
N LEU A 20 8.76 -7.41 1.77
CA LEU A 20 10.15 -7.79 2.06
C LEU A 20 10.55 -9.10 1.36
N LEU A 21 9.62 -10.05 1.18
CA LEU A 21 9.91 -11.29 0.44
C LEU A 21 10.13 -11.03 -1.05
N THR A 22 9.33 -10.15 -1.66
CA THR A 22 9.55 -9.70 -3.04
C THR A 22 10.89 -8.99 -3.18
N LYS A 23 11.22 -8.08 -2.25
CA LYS A 23 12.52 -7.39 -2.22
C LYS A 23 13.70 -8.34 -2.01
N ALA A 24 13.49 -9.46 -1.31
CA ALA A 24 14.48 -10.51 -1.13
C ALA A 24 14.59 -11.45 -2.35
N GLY A 25 13.79 -11.25 -3.40
CA GLY A 25 13.82 -12.04 -4.63
C GLY A 25 13.05 -13.36 -4.54
N CYS A 26 12.05 -13.48 -3.66
CA CYS A 26 11.10 -14.60 -3.73
C CYS A 26 10.07 -14.35 -4.83
N GLU A 27 9.84 -15.34 -5.69
CA GLU A 27 8.88 -15.27 -6.79
C GLU A 27 7.66 -16.16 -6.54
N LEU A 28 7.86 -17.32 -5.89
CA LEU A 28 6.79 -18.26 -5.53
C LEU A 28 6.12 -17.82 -4.22
N LEU A 29 5.28 -16.78 -4.29
CA LEU A 29 4.72 -16.10 -3.12
C LEU A 29 3.21 -15.82 -3.25
N SER A 30 2.48 -15.98 -2.14
CA SER A 30 1.15 -15.42 -1.92
C SER A 30 1.16 -14.41 -0.77
N GLU A 31 0.77 -13.17 -1.08
CA GLU A 31 0.58 -12.10 -0.10
C GLU A 31 -0.90 -12.06 0.32
N LEU A 32 -1.25 -12.75 1.42
CA LEU A 32 -2.64 -12.97 1.83
C LEU A 32 -3.41 -11.67 2.12
N HIS A 33 -2.71 -10.67 2.64
CA HIS A 33 -3.28 -9.36 2.96
C HIS A 33 -2.91 -8.31 1.92
N GLY A 34 -2.42 -8.71 0.75
CA GLY A 34 -1.95 -7.78 -0.27
C GLY A 34 -0.63 -7.09 0.13
N CYS A 35 -0.45 -5.86 -0.36
CA CYS A 35 0.83 -5.15 -0.33
C CYS A 35 0.63 -3.63 -0.30
N SER A 36 1.30 -2.95 0.63
CA SER A 36 1.21 -1.50 0.78
C SER A 36 1.89 -0.71 -0.34
N ALA A 37 2.79 -1.35 -1.09
CA ALA A 37 3.47 -0.76 -2.25
C ALA A 37 2.62 -0.73 -3.52
N ARG A 38 1.44 -1.37 -3.51
CA ARG A 38 0.48 -1.36 -4.62
C ARG A 38 -0.72 -0.48 -4.28
N VAL A 39 -1.34 0.09 -5.32
CA VAL A 39 -2.52 0.95 -5.20
C VAL A 39 -3.64 0.40 -6.07
N VAL A 40 -4.86 0.42 -5.55
CA VAL A 40 -6.06 -0.05 -6.26
C VAL A 40 -7.19 0.96 -6.13
N CYS A 41 -7.92 1.18 -7.23
CA CYS A 41 -9.21 1.84 -7.17
C CYS A 41 -10.29 0.87 -6.69
N VAL A 42 -10.99 1.22 -5.61
CA VAL A 42 -12.07 0.37 -5.07
C VAL A 42 -13.34 0.40 -5.89
N ASP A 43 -13.52 1.42 -6.74
CA ASP A 43 -14.73 1.59 -7.53
C ASP A 43 -14.62 0.96 -8.93
N CYS A 44 -13.43 0.91 -9.55
CA CYS A 44 -13.23 0.33 -10.89
C CYS A 44 -12.10 -0.71 -11.02
N GLY A 45 -11.37 -1.01 -9.94
CA GLY A 45 -10.29 -1.98 -9.95
C GLY A 45 -8.99 -1.54 -10.64
N TYR A 46 -8.89 -0.28 -11.07
CA TYR A 46 -7.66 0.24 -11.71
C TYR A 46 -6.43 0.11 -10.80
N LYS A 47 -5.35 -0.47 -11.32
CA LYS A 47 -4.05 -0.70 -10.62
C LYS A 47 -2.84 -0.09 -11.36
N GLY A 48 -3.06 0.87 -12.26
CA GLY A 48 -2.01 1.44 -13.11
C GLY A 48 -1.21 2.59 -12.49
N ILE A 49 -1.29 2.80 -11.17
CA ILE A 49 -0.47 3.78 -10.44
C ILE A 49 0.34 3.08 -9.36
N THR A 50 1.62 3.41 -9.25
CA THR A 50 2.48 2.91 -8.17
C THR A 50 2.28 3.71 -6.89
N ARG A 51 2.77 3.20 -5.76
CA ARG A 51 2.70 3.91 -4.48
C ARG A 51 3.54 5.19 -4.47
N GLU A 52 4.62 5.22 -5.24
CA GLU A 52 5.51 6.38 -5.42
C GLU A 52 4.81 7.46 -6.26
N GLN A 53 4.19 7.08 -7.39
CA GLN A 53 3.40 8.00 -8.19
C GLN A 53 2.23 8.59 -7.39
N LEU A 54 1.58 7.77 -6.56
CA LEU A 54 0.55 8.25 -5.65
C LEU A 54 1.11 9.29 -4.66
N GLN A 55 2.33 9.08 -4.15
CA GLN A 55 2.98 10.02 -3.24
C GLN A 55 3.25 11.36 -3.93
N GLU A 56 3.69 11.36 -5.19
CA GLU A 56 3.89 12.57 -5.99
C GLU A 56 2.58 13.35 -6.20
N ILE A 57 1.49 12.64 -6.52
CA ILE A 57 0.15 13.23 -6.66
C ILE A 57 -0.28 13.88 -5.35
N ILE A 58 -0.15 13.17 -4.22
CA ILE A 58 -0.50 13.69 -2.90
C ILE A 58 0.30 14.96 -2.60
N SER A 59 1.63 14.94 -2.78
CA SER A 59 2.49 16.10 -2.52
C SER A 59 2.15 17.30 -3.39
N LYS A 60 1.80 17.07 -4.67
CA LYS A 60 1.42 18.12 -5.61
C LYS A 60 0.07 18.76 -5.24
N ASP A 61 -0.90 17.96 -4.84
CA ASP A 61 -2.25 18.43 -4.52
C ASP A 61 -2.33 19.05 -3.11
N ASN A 62 -1.35 18.75 -2.25
CA ASN A 62 -1.26 19.16 -0.85
C ASN A 62 0.06 19.90 -0.54
N PRO A 63 0.42 20.98 -1.26
CA PRO A 63 1.76 21.59 -1.17
C PRO A 63 2.07 22.23 0.20
N VAL A 64 1.05 22.55 1.00
CA VAL A 64 1.18 23.16 2.33
C VAL A 64 0.94 22.15 3.45
N TRP A 65 0.53 20.92 3.12
CA TRP A 65 0.19 19.93 4.12
C TRP A 65 1.46 19.33 4.73
N THR A 66 1.65 19.59 6.03
CA THR A 66 2.79 19.07 6.78
C THR A 66 2.28 18.35 8.01
N ALA A 67 2.31 17.03 7.98
CA ALA A 67 1.90 16.18 9.09
C ALA A 67 3.14 15.54 9.72
N GLN A 68 3.20 15.51 11.05
CA GLN A 68 4.27 14.87 11.81
C GLN A 68 3.67 13.83 12.75
N SER A 69 4.34 12.68 12.85
CA SER A 69 4.06 11.62 13.81
C SER A 69 5.37 11.04 14.32
N ASN A 70 5.38 10.61 15.59
CA ASN A 70 6.55 10.05 16.25
C ASN A 70 6.61 8.51 16.20
N THR A 71 5.53 7.86 15.75
CA THR A 71 5.40 6.40 15.76
C THR A 71 4.81 5.91 14.44
N ILE A 72 5.31 4.77 13.96
CA ILE A 72 4.89 4.10 12.72
C ILE A 72 4.46 2.67 13.10
N ASN A 73 3.28 2.26 12.63
CA ASN A 73 2.73 0.92 12.89
C ASN A 73 3.18 -0.12 11.83
N PRO A 74 2.92 -1.43 12.03
CA PRO A 74 3.38 -2.49 11.12
C PRO A 74 2.88 -2.41 9.68
N ASP A 75 1.71 -1.81 9.45
CA ASP A 75 1.14 -1.54 8.12
C ASP A 75 1.58 -0.17 7.56
N ALA A 76 2.51 0.49 8.25
CA ALA A 76 3.04 1.82 7.98
C ALA A 76 2.01 2.96 8.14
N ASP A 77 0.93 2.75 8.90
CA ASP A 77 0.08 3.85 9.33
C ASP A 77 0.68 4.64 10.51
N VAL A 78 0.07 5.79 10.76
CA VAL A 78 0.60 6.89 11.56
C VAL A 78 -0.61 7.62 12.14
N TYR A 79 -0.60 7.94 13.43
CA TYR A 79 -1.70 8.69 14.04
C TYR A 79 -1.58 10.18 13.71
N LEU A 80 -2.65 10.75 13.15
CA LEU A 80 -2.79 12.18 12.85
C LEU A 80 -4.07 12.72 13.49
N THR A 81 -4.02 13.95 13.99
CA THR A 81 -5.21 14.61 14.55
C THR A 81 -6.18 15.04 13.45
N GLU A 82 -7.46 15.23 13.80
CA GLU A 82 -8.46 15.74 12.84
C GLU A 82 -8.06 17.11 12.26
N GLU A 83 -7.45 17.97 13.08
CA GLU A 83 -6.92 19.27 12.63
C GLU A 83 -5.85 19.11 11.55
N GLN A 84 -4.93 18.16 11.73
CA GLN A 84 -3.91 17.84 10.73
C GLN A 84 -4.51 17.26 9.44
N LEU A 85 -5.69 16.62 9.50
CA LEU A 85 -6.36 16.02 8.35
C LEU A 85 -7.34 16.96 7.64
N SER A 86 -7.75 18.05 8.29
CA SER A 86 -8.85 18.93 7.84
C SER A 86 -8.67 19.47 6.41
N ASP A 87 -7.45 19.86 6.05
CA ASP A 87 -7.12 20.43 4.73
C ASP A 87 -6.53 19.41 3.73
N PHE A 88 -6.45 18.14 4.13
CA PHE A 88 -5.90 17.08 3.27
C PHE A 88 -6.87 16.77 2.12
N LYS A 89 -6.36 16.76 0.89
CA LYS A 89 -7.07 16.39 -0.33
C LYS A 89 -6.73 14.96 -0.72
N PRO A 90 -7.66 14.00 -0.54
CA PRO A 90 -7.41 12.61 -0.93
C PRO A 90 -7.31 12.49 -2.45
N PRO A 91 -6.33 11.74 -2.96
CA PRO A 91 -6.14 11.55 -4.38
C PRO A 91 -7.28 10.70 -4.97
N ARG A 92 -7.56 10.86 -6.26
CA ARG A 92 -8.66 10.20 -6.98
C ARG A 92 -8.15 9.33 -8.12
N CYS A 93 -8.94 8.32 -8.48
CA CYS A 93 -8.60 7.42 -9.58
C CYS A 93 -8.50 8.21 -10.91
N PRO A 94 -7.41 8.05 -11.68
CA PRO A 94 -7.29 8.74 -12.97
C PRO A 94 -8.25 8.19 -14.04
N GLN A 95 -8.81 6.98 -13.85
CA GLN A 95 -9.71 6.35 -14.81
C GLN A 95 -11.19 6.67 -14.57
N CYS A 96 -11.64 6.71 -13.30
CA CYS A 96 -13.07 6.88 -12.97
C CYS A 96 -13.35 7.99 -11.94
N SER A 97 -12.32 8.70 -11.48
CA SER A 97 -12.40 9.68 -10.38
C SER A 97 -12.89 9.10 -9.03
N GLY A 98 -12.97 7.77 -8.93
CA GLY A 98 -13.31 7.05 -7.72
C GLY A 98 -12.22 7.10 -6.64
N ARG A 99 -12.47 6.40 -5.55
CA ARG A 99 -11.56 6.28 -4.41
C ARG A 99 -10.43 5.30 -4.74
N ILE A 100 -9.22 5.66 -4.29
CA ILE A 100 -8.04 4.82 -4.38
C ILE A 100 -7.48 4.59 -2.99
N ARG A 101 -6.89 3.41 -2.78
CA ARG A 101 -6.28 3.01 -1.52
C ARG A 101 -5.10 2.07 -1.78
N PRO A 102 -4.21 1.87 -0.79
CA PRO A 102 -3.25 0.78 -0.83
C PRO A 102 -3.96 -0.57 -1.05
N ASP A 103 -3.36 -1.46 -1.82
CA ASP A 103 -3.87 -2.81 -2.16
C ASP A 103 -3.64 -3.78 -0.99
N VAL A 104 -4.16 -3.42 0.19
CA VAL A 104 -4.07 -4.18 1.44
C VAL A 104 -5.44 -4.62 1.91
N THR A 105 -5.60 -5.84 2.40
CA THR A 105 -6.86 -6.26 3.02
C THR A 105 -7.00 -5.61 4.40
N PHE A 106 -7.99 -4.74 4.58
CA PHE A 106 -8.32 -4.14 5.88
C PHE A 106 -9.12 -5.11 6.75
N PHE A 107 -9.12 -4.88 8.06
CA PHE A 107 -10.00 -5.60 8.98
C PHE A 107 -11.45 -5.56 8.47
N TRP A 108 -12.12 -6.71 8.54
CA TRP A 108 -13.51 -6.92 8.08
C TRP A 108 -13.73 -6.85 6.56
N CYS A 109 -12.69 -6.64 5.75
CA CYS A 109 -12.75 -6.92 4.31
C CYS A 109 -12.43 -8.40 4.07
N GLN A 110 -13.25 -9.09 3.28
CA GLN A 110 -12.99 -10.48 2.89
C GLN A 110 -11.92 -10.52 1.79
N CYS A 111 -11.00 -11.49 1.89
CA CYS A 111 -10.03 -11.83 0.83
C CYS A 111 -10.72 -12.50 -0.35
#